data_AF-A0A4U3AWB8-F1
#
_entry.id   AF-A0A4U3AWB8-F1
#
_cell.length_a   1.000
_cell.length_b   1.000
_cell.length_c   1.000
_cell.angle_alpha   90.00
_cell.angle_beta   90.00
_cell.angle_gamma   90.00
#
_symmetry.space_group_name_H-M   'P 1'
#
loop_
_entity.id
_entity.type
_entity.pdbx_description
1 polymer ?
#
loop_
_entity_poly.entity_id
_entity_poly.type
_entity_poly.pdbx_seq_one_letter_code
_entity_poly.pdbx_strand_id
1 'polypeptide(L)'
;KLIRHWKKWENITDAIGLSAFAVQGALYAQKLNLPISATIVAAVLTGIGGGIIRDLLARRKPLVLRAEVYAFWTILAGFLIGAEIIVSDWALYTLFILIVCFRMVSIHYKWHLPHRRIDTKERSMHK
;
A
#
# COMPACT_ATOMS: atom_id res chain seq x y z
N LYS A 1 25.05 8.35 11.59
CA LYS A 1 24.00 9.39 11.40
C LYS A 1 23.44 9.46 9.96
N LEU A 2 24.23 9.27 8.90
CA LEU A 2 23.74 9.35 7.50
C LEU A 2 22.68 8.29 7.13
N ILE A 3 22.84 7.03 7.57
CA ILE A 3 21.96 5.91 7.19
C ILE A 3 20.49 6.13 7.65
N ARG A 4 20.27 6.86 8.76
CA ARG A 4 18.92 7.18 9.25
C ARG A 4 18.18 8.16 8.33
N HIS A 5 18.90 9.08 7.70
CA HIS A 5 18.29 10.05 6.78
C HIS A 5 17.86 9.34 5.50
N TRP A 6 18.71 8.48 4.94
CA TRP A 6 18.39 7.69 3.74
C TRP A 6 17.10 6.88 3.88
N LYS A 7 16.91 6.17 5.01
CA LYS A 7 15.66 5.44 5.26
C LYS A 7 14.43 6.33 5.36
N LYS A 8 14.59 7.56 5.88
CA LYS A 8 13.48 8.52 5.99
C LYS A 8 13.05 9.00 4.60
N TRP A 9 14.01 9.30 3.72
CA TRP A 9 13.75 9.68 2.34
C TRP A 9 13.13 8.53 1.54
N GLU A 10 13.62 7.30 1.71
CA GLU A 10 13.05 6.09 1.10
C GLU A 10 11.56 5.93 1.44
N ASN A 11 11.18 6.09 2.70
CA ASN A 11 9.77 5.97 3.13
C ASN A 11 8.86 7.08 2.58
N ILE A 12 9.39 8.30 2.43
CA ILE A 12 8.60 9.44 1.93
C ILE A 12 8.35 9.27 0.42
N THR A 13 9.39 8.95 -0.35
CA THR A 13 9.24 8.74 -1.80
C THR A 13 8.36 7.54 -2.10
N ASP A 14 8.45 6.50 -1.27
CA ASP A 14 7.58 5.33 -1.30
C ASP A 14 6.11 5.69 -1.04
N ALA A 15 5.80 6.44 0.03
CA ALA A 15 4.44 6.85 0.34
C ALA A 15 3.81 7.72 -0.76
N ILE A 16 4.58 8.66 -1.31
CA ILE A 16 4.15 9.53 -2.41
C ILE A 16 3.88 8.71 -3.67
N GLY A 17 4.82 7.85 -4.06
CA GLY A 17 4.69 7.00 -5.24
C GLY A 17 3.50 6.04 -5.14
N LEU A 18 3.36 5.38 -3.99
CA LEU A 18 2.23 4.50 -3.68
C LEU A 18 0.89 5.20 -3.90
N SER A 19 0.74 6.39 -3.31
CA SER A 19 -0.50 7.16 -3.40
C SER A 19 -0.79 7.63 -4.83
N ALA A 20 0.21 8.19 -5.50
CA ALA A 20 0.06 8.69 -6.86
C ALA A 20 -0.34 7.58 -7.83
N PHE A 21 0.36 6.45 -7.79
CA PHE A 21 0.11 5.33 -8.71
C PHE A 21 -1.18 4.58 -8.40
N ALA A 22 -1.59 4.49 -7.13
CA ALA A 22 -2.87 3.88 -6.77
C ALA A 22 -4.05 4.71 -7.29
N VAL A 23 -4.03 6.04 -7.07
CA VAL A 23 -5.07 6.95 -7.58
C VAL A 23 -5.09 6.91 -9.11
N GLN A 24 -3.93 6.97 -9.77
CA GLN A 24 -3.87 6.95 -11.23
C GLN A 24 -4.35 5.62 -11.82
N GLY A 25 -3.99 4.49 -11.21
CA GLY A 25 -4.45 3.17 -11.65
C GLY A 25 -5.96 3.00 -11.50
N ALA A 26 -6.52 3.49 -10.39
CA ALA A 26 -7.96 3.53 -10.17
C ALA A 26 -8.67 4.39 -11.22
N LEU A 27 -8.20 5.62 -11.44
CA LEU A 27 -8.78 6.53 -12.43
C LEU A 27 -8.71 5.95 -13.85
N TYR A 28 -7.63 5.27 -14.19
CA TYR A 28 -7.51 4.63 -15.50
C TYR A 28 -8.54 3.50 -15.68
N ALA A 29 -8.72 2.64 -14.69
CA ALA A 29 -9.72 1.58 -14.74
C ALA A 29 -11.16 2.13 -14.76
N GLN A 30 -11.44 3.18 -13.98
CA GLN A 30 -12.72 3.87 -13.96
C GLN A 30 -13.03 4.50 -15.33
N LYS A 31 -12.04 5.16 -15.97
CA LYS A 31 -12.20 5.74 -17.33
C LYS A 31 -12.53 4.69 -18.39
N LEU A 32 -12.10 3.46 -18.18
CA LEU A 32 -12.44 2.32 -19.04
C LEU A 32 -13.82 1.70 -18.72
N ASN A 33 -14.59 2.31 -17.81
CA ASN A 33 -15.89 1.81 -17.33
C ASN A 33 -15.81 0.36 -16.80
N LEU A 34 -14.68 0.00 -16.17
CA LEU A 34 -14.49 -1.31 -15.58
C LEU A 34 -15.21 -1.42 -14.23
N PRO A 35 -15.58 -2.64 -13.80
CA PRO A 35 -16.23 -2.83 -12.51
C PRO A 35 -15.31 -2.44 -11.35
N ILE A 36 -15.91 -2.10 -10.19
CA ILE A 36 -15.21 -1.68 -8.97
C ILE A 36 -14.09 -2.65 -8.58
N SER A 37 -14.30 -3.96 -8.75
CA SER A 37 -13.29 -4.98 -8.48
C SER A 37 -12.03 -4.79 -9.33
N ALA A 38 -12.17 -4.48 -10.62
CA ALA A 38 -11.06 -4.19 -11.51
C ALA A 38 -10.37 -2.87 -11.14
N THR A 39 -11.13 -1.85 -10.71
CA THR A 39 -10.57 -0.58 -10.23
C THR A 39 -9.72 -0.76 -8.97
N ILE A 40 -10.19 -1.56 -8.02
CA ILE A 40 -9.41 -1.94 -6.82
C ILE A 40 -8.14 -2.68 -7.21
N VAL A 41 -8.25 -3.69 -8.08
CA VAL A 41 -7.10 -4.48 -8.53
C VAL A 41 -6.08 -3.59 -9.26
N ALA A 42 -6.53 -2.70 -10.14
CA ALA A 42 -5.68 -1.76 -10.84
C ALA A 42 -4.94 -0.83 -9.87
N ALA A 43 -5.66 -0.21 -8.93
CA ALA A 43 -5.10 0.67 -7.91
C ALA A 43 -4.04 -0.03 -7.04
N VAL A 44 -4.31 -1.28 -6.65
CA VAL A 44 -3.36 -2.09 -5.89
C VAL A 44 -2.15 -2.40 -6.76
N LEU A 45 -2.31 -3.04 -7.91
CA LEU A 45 -1.19 -3.45 -8.78
C LEU A 45 -0.28 -2.29 -9.14
N THR A 46 -0.83 -1.13 -9.51
CA THR A 46 -0.01 0.03 -9.85
C THR A 46 0.62 0.68 -8.63
N GLY A 47 -0.14 0.82 -7.53
CA GLY A 47 0.33 1.43 -6.29
C GLY A 47 1.49 0.66 -5.65
N ILE A 48 1.28 -0.63 -5.37
CA ILE A 48 2.27 -1.46 -4.66
C ILE A 48 3.28 -2.13 -5.60
N GLY A 49 2.93 -2.33 -6.88
CA GLY A 49 3.75 -3.10 -7.82
C GLY A 49 5.15 -2.55 -8.03
N GLY A 50 5.29 -1.22 -8.16
CA GLY A 50 6.60 -0.58 -8.28
C GLY A 50 7.49 -0.80 -7.06
N GLY A 51 6.92 -0.72 -5.85
CA GLY A 51 7.61 -1.01 -4.60
C GLY A 51 8.07 -2.46 -4.50
N ILE A 52 7.22 -3.42 -4.93
CA ILE A 52 7.58 -4.85 -5.00
C ILE A 52 8.78 -5.05 -5.94
N ILE A 53 8.70 -4.52 -7.16
CA ILE A 53 9.77 -4.69 -8.16
C ILE A 53 11.09 -4.10 -7.63
N ARG A 54 11.05 -2.89 -7.06
CA ARG A 54 12.21 -2.24 -6.45
C ARG A 54 12.84 -3.11 -5.37
N ASP A 55 12.02 -3.64 -4.46
CA ASP A 55 12.51 -4.43 -3.33
C ASP A 55 13.10 -5.77 -3.78
N LEU A 56 12.49 -6.42 -4.78
CA LEU A 56 12.99 -7.66 -5.40
C LEU A 56 14.34 -7.45 -6.10
N LEU A 57 14.47 -6.39 -6.91
CA LEU A 57 15.73 -6.04 -7.56
C LEU A 57 16.83 -5.72 -6.54
N ALA A 58 16.46 -5.11 -5.41
CA ALA A 58 17.37 -4.85 -4.29
C ALA A 58 17.68 -6.09 -3.43
N ARG A 59 17.14 -7.28 -3.77
CA ARG A 59 17.22 -8.52 -2.97
C ARG A 59 16.76 -8.35 -1.51
N ARG A 60 15.78 -7.49 -1.27
CA ARG A 60 15.15 -7.26 0.03
C ARG A 60 13.77 -7.92 0.06
N LYS A 61 13.29 -8.26 1.25
CA LYS A 61 11.90 -8.73 1.41
C LYS A 61 10.95 -7.55 1.15
N PRO A 62 9.97 -7.67 0.21
CA PRO A 62 9.05 -6.60 -0.11
C PRO A 62 8.32 -6.03 1.11
N LEU A 63 8.23 -4.71 1.20
CA LEU A 63 7.55 -4.03 2.30
C LEU A 63 6.06 -4.38 2.39
N VAL A 64 5.42 -4.65 1.26
CA VAL A 64 3.99 -5.01 1.19
C VAL A 64 3.67 -6.30 1.94
N LEU A 65 4.59 -7.27 1.96
CA LEU A 65 4.39 -8.56 2.65
C LEU A 65 4.45 -8.44 4.17
N ARG A 66 4.90 -7.30 4.70
CA ARG A 66 5.04 -7.08 6.15
C ARG A 66 3.95 -6.21 6.75
N ALA A 67 3.14 -5.53 5.94
CA ALA A 67 2.19 -4.56 6.43
C ALA A 67 0.88 -4.69 5.68
N GLU A 68 -0.12 -5.31 6.31
CA GLU A 68 -1.50 -5.34 5.83
C GLU A 68 -2.06 -3.91 5.65
N VAL A 69 -1.56 -2.97 6.47
CA VAL A 69 -1.83 -1.53 6.37
C VAL A 69 -1.29 -0.92 5.06
N TYR A 70 -0.38 -1.58 4.35
CA TYR A 70 0.18 -1.12 3.07
C TYR A 70 -0.84 -1.28 1.93
N ALA A 71 -1.49 -2.44 1.85
CA ALA A 71 -2.50 -2.72 0.82
C ALA A 71 -3.85 -2.04 1.12
N PHE A 72 -4.16 -1.80 2.39
CA PHE A 72 -5.43 -1.18 2.78
C PHE A 72 -5.67 0.17 2.11
N TRP A 73 -4.68 1.07 2.09
CA TRP A 73 -4.85 2.41 1.52
C TRP A 73 -5.05 2.40 0.01
N THR A 74 -4.40 1.48 -0.71
CA THR A 74 -4.57 1.36 -2.17
C THR A 74 -5.91 0.72 -2.53
N ILE A 75 -6.37 -0.25 -1.74
CA ILE A 75 -7.72 -0.83 -1.85
C ILE A 75 -8.77 0.26 -1.61
N LEU A 76 -8.61 1.06 -0.54
CA LEU A 76 -9.52 2.14 -0.21
C LEU A 76 -9.59 3.18 -1.35
N ALA A 77 -8.45 3.58 -1.89
CA ALA A 77 -8.40 4.48 -3.04
C ALA A 77 -9.16 3.91 -4.26
N GLY A 78 -8.88 2.65 -4.62
CA GLY A 78 -9.54 1.98 -5.73
C GLY A 78 -11.05 1.82 -5.52
N PHE A 79 -11.49 1.55 -4.29
CA PHE A 79 -12.91 1.47 -3.96
C PHE A 79 -13.61 2.83 -4.05
N LEU A 80 -13.05 3.88 -3.43
CA LEU A 80 -13.65 5.22 -3.41
C LEU A 80 -13.76 5.83 -4.82
N ILE A 81 -12.76 5.60 -5.66
CA ILE A 81 -12.75 6.06 -7.05
C ILE A 81 -13.68 5.17 -7.89
N GLY A 82 -13.62 3.85 -7.74
CA GLY A 82 -14.46 2.91 -8.49
C GLY A 82 -15.96 3.04 -8.17
N ALA A 83 -16.31 3.39 -6.94
CA ALA A 83 -17.69 3.65 -6.53
C ALA A 83 -18.19 5.05 -6.91
N GLU A 84 -17.40 5.83 -7.65
CA GLU A 84 -17.72 7.20 -8.10
C GLU A 84 -18.03 8.18 -6.95
N ILE A 85 -17.59 7.86 -5.73
CA ILE A 85 -17.73 8.73 -4.55
C ILE A 85 -16.78 9.94 -4.70
N ILE A 86 -15.60 9.70 -5.29
CA ILE A 86 -14.57 10.70 -5.51
C ILE A 86 -14.39 10.90 -7.02
N VAL A 87 -15.09 11.90 -7.55
CA VAL A 87 -15.07 12.29 -8.98
C VAL A 87 -14.49 13.67 -9.22
N SER A 88 -14.41 14.52 -8.20
CA SER A 88 -13.87 15.88 -8.34
C SER A 88 -12.34 15.90 -8.23
N ASP A 89 -11.67 16.70 -9.06
CA ASP A 89 -10.21 16.87 -9.03
C ASP A 89 -9.69 17.26 -7.64
N TRP A 90 -10.40 18.16 -6.95
CA TRP A 90 -10.10 18.55 -5.58
C TRP A 90 -10.22 17.37 -4.60
N ALA A 91 -11.22 16.51 -4.80
CA ALA A 91 -11.42 15.32 -3.99
C ALA A 91 -10.32 14.26 -4.25
N LEU A 92 -9.78 14.18 -5.46
CA LEU A 92 -8.63 13.33 -5.79
C LEU A 92 -7.34 13.85 -5.15
N TYR A 93 -7.08 15.16 -5.18
CA TYR A 93 -5.92 15.74 -4.51
C TYR A 93 -5.99 15.58 -2.98
N THR A 94 -7.16 15.76 -2.39
CA THR A 94 -7.34 15.51 -0.95
C THR A 94 -7.16 14.04 -0.59
N LEU A 95 -7.69 13.10 -1.39
CA LEU A 95 -7.46 11.67 -1.22
C LEU A 95 -5.96 11.32 -1.29
N PHE A 96 -5.25 11.88 -2.27
CA PHE A 96 -3.80 11.68 -2.42
C PHE A 96 -3.05 12.17 -1.18
N ILE A 97 -3.28 13.41 -0.72
CA ILE A 97 -2.62 13.97 0.46
C ILE A 97 -2.94 13.11 1.70
N LEU A 98 -4.21 12.72 1.86
CA LEU A 98 -4.68 11.93 2.98
C LEU A 98 -4.01 10.55 3.04
N ILE A 99 -3.87 9.86 1.90
CA ILE A 99 -3.14 8.59 1.84
C ILE A 99 -1.68 8.78 2.21
N VAL A 100 -1.00 9.80 1.68
CA VAL A 100 0.41 10.09 2.02
C VAL A 100 0.56 10.37 3.52
N CYS A 101 -0.31 11.21 4.09
CA CYS A 101 -0.32 11.54 5.52
C CYS A 101 -0.55 10.30 6.37
N PHE A 102 -1.59 9.52 6.10
CA PHE A 102 -1.87 8.29 6.84
C PHE A 102 -0.77 7.25 6.69
N ARG A 103 -0.13 7.17 5.52
CA ARG A 103 1.03 6.30 5.31
C ARG A 103 2.21 6.72 6.18
N MET A 104 2.50 8.02 6.26
CA MET A 104 3.55 8.56 7.12
C MET A 104 3.25 8.31 8.61
N VAL A 105 2.00 8.47 9.03
CA VAL A 105 1.55 8.15 10.40
C VAL A 105 1.69 6.65 10.67
N SER A 106 1.22 5.79 9.77
CA SER A 106 1.34 4.32 9.91
C SER A 106 2.79 3.86 10.08
N ILE A 107 3.72 4.44 9.31
CA ILE A 107 5.15 4.15 9.43
C ILE A 107 5.72 4.67 10.75
N HIS A 108 5.28 5.85 11.22
CA HIS A 108 5.76 6.43 12.47
C HIS A 108 5.30 5.62 13.69
N TYR A 109 4.04 5.21 13.72
CA TYR A 109 3.45 4.45 14.82
C TYR A 109 3.78 2.95 14.80
N LYS A 110 4.50 2.46 13.78
CA LYS A 110 4.88 1.04 13.62
C LYS A 110 3.68 0.11 13.86
N TRP A 111 2.57 0.38 13.17
CA TRP A 111 1.37 -0.45 13.32
C TRP A 111 1.68 -1.87 12.81
N HIS A 112 1.82 -2.82 13.73
CA HIS A 112 1.93 -4.25 13.42
C HIS A 112 0.60 -4.89 13.80
N LEU A 113 -0.04 -5.62 12.89
CA LEU A 113 -1.14 -6.48 13.31
C LEU A 113 -0.59 -7.58 14.24
N PRO A 114 -1.33 -7.98 15.28
CA PRO A 114 -0.91 -9.03 16.20
C PRO A 114 -0.69 -10.33 15.42
N HIS A 115 0.56 -10.81 15.35
CA HIS A 115 0.90 -12.07 14.70
C HIS A 115 0.70 -13.22 15.69
N ARG A 116 -0.21 -14.15 15.38
CA ARG A 116 -0.39 -15.39 16.15
C ARG A 116 0.82 -16.30 15.94
N ARG A 117 1.67 -16.48 16.97
CA ARG A 117 2.72 -17.49 16.95
C ARG A 117 2.05 -18.86 17.08
N ILE A 118 2.16 -19.70 16.06
CA ILE A 118 1.81 -21.11 16.17
C ILE A 118 3.03 -21.78 16.81
N ASP A 119 2.92 -22.14 18.09
CA ASP A 119 3.96 -22.83 18.83
C ASP A 119 3.89 -24.32 18.47
N THR A 120 4.70 -24.75 17.51
CA THR A 120 4.80 -26.16 17.08
C THR A 120 5.58 -26.94 18.14
N LYS A 121 4.97 -27.21 19.29
CA LYS A 121 5.62 -27.92 20.41
C LYS A 121 5.05 -29.31 20.73
N GLU A 122 4.15 -29.86 19.92
CA GLU A 122 3.44 -31.11 20.27
C GLU A 122 3.78 -32.35 19.44
N ARG A 123 4.66 -32.29 18.43
CA ARG A 123 4.89 -33.44 17.53
C ARG A 123 6.08 -34.35 17.85
N SER A 124 6.75 -34.16 19.00
CA SER A 124 7.92 -34.98 19.41
C SER A 124 7.69 -35.91 20.61
N MET A 125 6.46 -36.03 21.13
CA MET A 125 6.14 -36.96 22.25
C MET A 125 5.56 -38.31 21.79
N HIS A 126 5.41 -38.52 20.47
CA HIS A 126 4.83 -39.76 19.90
C HIS A 126 5.72 -40.43 18.84
N LYS A 127 7.04 -40.35 18.98
CA LYS A 127 7.96 -41.24 18.25
C LYS A 127 8.85 -41.99 19.22
#